data_AF-K2FDB1-F1
#
_entry.id   AF-K2FDB1-F1
#
_cell.length_a   1.000
_cell.length_b   1.000
_cell.length_c   1.000
_cell.angle_alpha   90.00
_cell.angle_beta   90.00
_cell.angle_gamma   90.00
#
_symmetry.space_group_name_H-M   'P 1'
#
loop_
_entity.id
_entity.type
_entity.pdbx_description
1 polymer ?
#
loop_
_entity_poly.entity_id
_entity_poly.type
_entity_poly.pdbx_seq_one_letter_code
_entity_poly.pdbx_strand_id
1 'polypeptide(L)'
;MLNIMTPDGKIQEGPYMGRTMEEARLAILKDLKDLCFKKEPHKLRVGISYRSKAVIQPYLSKQWFIKMSHFKETLISAVKEKRVSLIPKHWEETYYHWIENVRAW
;
A
#
# COMPACT_ATOMS: atom_id res chain seq x y z
N MET A 1 5.51 11.46 -9.99
CA MET A 1 6.15 10.23 -9.46
C MET A 1 6.80 9.54 -10.63
N LEU A 2 8.11 9.28 -10.55
CA LEU A 2 8.84 8.53 -11.57
C LEU A 2 8.61 7.04 -11.33
N ASN A 3 8.28 6.29 -12.38
CA ASN A 3 8.12 4.84 -12.31
C ASN A 3 9.30 4.18 -13.04
N ILE A 4 10.09 3.40 -12.30
CA ILE A 4 11.25 2.66 -12.83
C ILE A 4 10.96 1.16 -13.01
N MET A 5 9.71 0.74 -12.77
CA MET A 5 9.29 -0.65 -12.82
C MET A 5 8.42 -0.92 -14.05
N THR A 6 8.55 -2.12 -14.59
CA THR A 6 7.60 -2.72 -15.53
C THR A 6 6.41 -3.35 -14.79
N PRO A 7 5.28 -3.63 -15.48
CA PRO A 7 4.13 -4.31 -14.87
C PRO A 7 4.42 -5.69 -14.28
N ASP A 8 5.44 -6.40 -14.78
CA ASP A 8 5.90 -7.70 -14.27
C ASP A 8 6.92 -7.58 -13.11
N GLY A 9 7.20 -6.37 -12.63
CA GLY A 9 8.01 -6.13 -11.44
C GLY A 9 9.52 -6.12 -11.68
N LYS A 10 9.97 -5.88 -12.91
CA LYS A 10 11.37 -5.72 -13.28
C LYS A 10 11.73 -4.25 -13.43
N ILE A 11 13.01 -3.93 -13.35
CA ILE A 11 13.50 -2.57 -13.59
C ILE A 11 13.55 -2.30 -15.09
N GLN A 12 12.99 -1.17 -15.53
CA GLN A 12 12.93 -0.80 -16.95
C GLN A 12 14.03 0.17 -17.39
N GLU A 13 14.69 0.85 -16.46
CA GLU A 13 15.67 1.91 -16.75
C GLU A 13 16.88 1.86 -15.81
N GLY A 14 18.02 2.36 -16.30
CA GLY A 14 19.26 2.47 -15.52
C GLY A 14 20.11 1.18 -15.47
N PRO A 15 21.14 1.15 -14.62
CA PRO A 15 22.18 0.11 -14.62
C PRO A 15 21.68 -1.29 -14.18
N TYR A 16 20.45 -1.38 -13.68
CA TYR A 16 19.85 -2.63 -13.18
C TYR A 16 18.69 -3.12 -14.06
N MET A 17 18.56 -2.59 -15.28
CA MET A 17 17.51 -2.95 -16.24
C MET A 17 17.38 -4.47 -16.41
N GLY A 18 16.14 -4.96 -16.47
CA GLY A 18 15.81 -6.38 -16.65
C GLY A 18 15.89 -7.23 -15.38
N ARG A 19 16.48 -6.71 -14.29
CA ARG A 19 16.53 -7.41 -13.00
C ARG A 19 15.24 -7.25 -12.22
N THR A 20 14.94 -8.24 -11.39
CA THR A 20 13.91 -8.14 -10.35
C THR A 20 14.33 -7.15 -9.26
N MET A 21 13.38 -6.67 -8.46
CA MET A 21 13.66 -5.74 -7.35
C MET A 21 14.63 -6.32 -6.31
N GLU A 22 14.62 -7.64 -6.10
CA GLU A 22 15.51 -8.30 -5.15
C GLU A 22 16.95 -8.37 -5.67
N GLU A 23 17.12 -8.81 -6.91
CA GLU A 23 18.42 -8.85 -7.59
C GLU A 23 19.03 -7.45 -7.69
N ALA A 24 18.21 -6.46 -8.04
CA ALA A 24 18.64 -5.07 -8.10
C ALA A 24 19.06 -4.54 -6.73
N ARG A 25 18.32 -4.85 -5.65
CA ARG A 25 18.70 -4.46 -4.29
C ARG A 25 20.06 -5.03 -3.89
N LEU A 26 20.34 -6.29 -4.23
CA LEU A 26 21.63 -6.91 -3.95
C LEU A 26 22.76 -6.27 -4.76
N ALA A 27 22.51 -5.96 -6.04
CA ALA A 27 23.48 -5.26 -6.89
C ALA A 27 23.78 -3.85 -6.38
N ILE A 28 22.75 -3.08 -6.01
CA ILE A 28 22.90 -1.74 -5.40
C ILE A 28 23.75 -1.81 -4.13
N LEU A 29 23.50 -2.79 -3.26
CA LEU A 29 24.32 -2.95 -2.05
C LEU A 29 25.79 -3.24 -2.34
N LYS A 30 26.08 -3.93 -3.45
CA LYS A 30 27.45 -4.19 -3.90
C LYS A 30 28.11 -2.92 -4.44
N ASP A 31 27.38 -2.15 -5.23
CA ASP A 31 27.88 -0.90 -5.83
C ASP A 31 28.05 0.21 -4.79
N LEU A 32 27.25 0.19 -3.72
CA LEU A 32 27.33 1.11 -2.58
C LEU A 32 28.40 0.72 -1.54
N LYS A 33 29.25 -0.29 -1.78
CA LYS A 33 30.17 -0.83 -0.76
C LYS A 33 31.01 0.25 -0.06
N ASP A 34 31.55 1.21 -0.82
CA ASP A 34 32.41 2.27 -0.29
C ASP A 34 31.62 3.51 0.19
N LEU A 35 30.31 3.55 -0.05
CA LEU A 35 29.38 4.61 0.38
C LEU A 35 28.46 4.16 1.52
N CYS A 36 28.47 2.87 1.87
CA CYS A 36 27.60 2.28 2.88
C CYS A 36 28.29 2.27 4.24
N PHE A 37 27.90 3.20 5.10
CA PHE A 37 28.51 3.36 6.43
C PHE A 37 28.11 2.26 7.44
N LYS A 38 26.92 1.68 7.30
CA LYS A 38 26.39 0.70 8.27
C LYS A 38 25.35 -0.22 7.62
N LYS A 39 25.43 -1.52 7.94
CA LYS A 39 24.41 -2.51 7.63
C LYS A 39 24.03 -3.26 8.90
N GLU A 40 22.76 -3.18 9.29
CA GLU A 40 22.25 -3.86 10.48
C GLU A 40 20.92 -4.55 10.20
N PRO A 41 20.61 -5.68 10.87
CA PRO A 41 19.33 -6.33 10.74
C PRO A 41 18.23 -5.44 11.32
N HIS A 42 17.20 -5.18 10.51
CA HIS A 42 16.05 -4.37 10.92
C HIS A 42 14.74 -5.07 10.57
N LYS A 43 13.85 -5.17 11.57
CA LYS A 43 12.54 -5.79 11.39
C LYS A 43 11.56 -4.79 10.77
N LEU A 44 11.32 -4.93 9.47
CA LEU A 44 10.38 -4.11 8.72
C LEU A 44 8.96 -4.69 8.77
N ARG A 45 7.96 -3.82 8.80
CA ARG A 45 6.55 -4.18 8.54
C ARG A 45 6.28 -4.01 7.05
N VAL A 46 6.31 -5.12 6.32
CA VAL A 46 6.10 -5.12 4.86
C VAL A 46 4.67 -5.54 4.52
N GLY A 47 4.03 -4.83 3.59
CA GLY A 47 2.71 -5.19 3.08
C GLY A 47 2.79 -6.45 2.21
N ILE A 48 1.93 -7.42 2.48
CA ILE A 48 1.84 -8.66 1.71
C ILE A 48 0.45 -8.82 1.09
N SER A 49 0.40 -9.42 -0.09
CA SER A 49 -0.84 -9.79 -0.75
C SER A 49 -1.63 -10.76 0.13
N TYR A 50 -2.89 -10.44 0.41
CA TYR A 50 -3.76 -11.32 1.19
C TYR A 50 -3.88 -12.72 0.57
N ARG A 51 -3.89 -12.81 -0.77
CA ARG A 51 -4.05 -14.06 -1.53
C ARG A 51 -2.74 -14.81 -1.74
N SER A 52 -1.80 -14.20 -2.45
CA SER A 52 -0.55 -14.85 -2.86
C SER A 52 0.56 -14.79 -1.83
N LYS A 53 0.41 -13.99 -0.76
CA LYS A 53 1.43 -13.69 0.25
C LYS A 53 2.71 -13.04 -0.27
N ALA A 54 2.80 -12.78 -1.58
CA ALA A 54 3.87 -12.00 -2.17
C ALA A 54 3.93 -10.58 -1.60
N VAL A 55 5.13 -10.02 -1.51
CA VAL A 55 5.36 -8.64 -1.08
C VAL A 55 4.75 -7.66 -2.08
N ILE A 56 3.94 -6.73 -1.60
CA ILE A 56 3.32 -5.69 -2.44
C ILE A 56 4.35 -4.60 -2.71
N GLN A 57 4.49 -4.23 -3.98
CA GLN A 57 5.31 -3.11 -4.43
C GLN A 57 4.41 -1.96 -4.91
N PRO A 58 4.73 -0.70 -4.58
CA PRO A 58 4.01 0.45 -5.12
C PRO A 58 4.31 0.60 -6.61
N TYR A 59 3.26 0.68 -7.41
CA TYR A 59 3.35 0.83 -8.86
C TYR A 59 2.35 1.88 -9.32
N LEU A 60 2.80 2.87 -10.10
CA LEU A 60 1.91 3.89 -10.63
C LEU A 60 1.23 3.39 -11.91
N SER A 61 -0.08 3.17 -11.83
CA SER A 61 -0.91 2.83 -12.99
C SER A 61 -2.15 3.72 -13.05
N LYS A 62 -2.75 3.80 -14.26
CA LYS A 62 -4.09 4.38 -14.42
C LYS A 62 -5.10 3.39 -13.83
N GLN A 63 -5.94 3.86 -12.93
CA GLN A 63 -7.01 3.08 -12.32
C GLN A 63 -8.28 3.91 -12.23
N TRP A 64 -9.40 3.21 -12.10
CA TRP A 64 -10.68 3.81 -11.78
C TRP A 64 -10.79 3.98 -10.27
N PHE A 65 -11.27 5.15 -9.85
CA PHE A 65 -11.46 5.46 -8.44
C PHE A 65 -12.88 5.94 -8.18
N ILE A 66 -13.44 5.54 -7.05
CA ILE A 66 -14.72 6.03 -6.56
C ILE A 66 -14.47 7.08 -5.47
N LYS A 67 -15.07 8.27 -5.62
CA LYS A 67 -14.97 9.35 -4.63
C LYS A 67 -15.80 9.03 -3.39
N MET A 68 -15.20 8.27 -2.47
CA MET A 68 -15.86 7.81 -1.24
C MET A 68 -16.34 8.93 -0.32
N SER A 69 -15.74 10.12 -0.40
CA SER A 69 -16.16 11.27 0.41
C SER A 69 -17.62 11.66 0.22
N HIS A 70 -18.20 11.37 -0.96
CA HIS A 70 -19.60 11.66 -1.25
C HIS A 70 -20.58 10.80 -0.43
N PHE A 71 -20.17 9.59 -0.06
CA PHE A 71 -21.04 8.64 0.66
C PHE A 71 -20.90 8.73 2.19
N LYS A 72 -19.93 9.49 2.71
CA LYS A 72 -19.59 9.51 4.15
C LYS A 72 -20.79 9.82 5.03
N GLU A 73 -21.50 10.91 4.74
CA GLU A 73 -22.65 11.35 5.53
C GLU A 73 -23.75 10.30 5.52
N THR A 74 -24.10 9.76 4.35
CA THR A 74 -25.12 8.72 4.21
C THR A 74 -24.78 7.46 5.01
N LEU A 75 -23.52 7.03 4.96
CA LEU A 75 -23.03 5.83 5.67
C LEU A 75 -23.01 6.03 7.19
N ILE A 76 -22.56 7.19 7.66
CA ILE A 76 -22.56 7.54 9.08
C ILE A 76 -24.01 7.65 9.62
N SER A 77 -24.89 8.35 8.90
CA SER A 77 -26.28 8.53 9.31
C SER A 77 -27.06 7.22 9.37
N ALA A 78 -26.80 6.28 8.47
CA ALA A 78 -27.47 4.96 8.50
C ALA A 78 -27.26 4.21 9.82
N VAL A 79 -26.08 4.32 10.43
CA VAL A 79 -25.78 3.71 11.72
C VAL A 79 -26.28 4.60 12.87
N LYS A 80 -26.08 5.93 12.80
CA LYS A 80 -26.54 6.87 13.85
C LYS A 80 -28.07 6.86 14.04
N GLU A 81 -28.81 6.78 12.94
CA GLU A 81 -30.28 6.72 12.92
C GLU A 81 -30.80 5.31 13.23
N LYS A 82 -29.91 4.35 13.54
CA LYS A 82 -30.24 2.94 13.81
C LYS A 82 -30.97 2.22 12.68
N ARG A 83 -30.88 2.71 11.44
CA ARG A 83 -31.34 1.98 10.24
C ARG A 83 -30.48 0.74 10.01
N VAL A 84 -29.21 0.79 10.41
CA VAL A 84 -28.28 -0.34 10.49
C VAL A 84 -27.75 -0.43 11.91
N SER A 85 -27.68 -1.64 12.46
CA SER A 85 -27.12 -1.89 13.80
C SER A 85 -25.86 -2.73 13.70
N LEU A 86 -24.77 -2.29 14.35
CA LEU A 86 -23.52 -3.04 14.44
C LEU A 86 -23.44 -3.75 15.78
N ILE A 87 -23.19 -5.06 15.75
CA ILE A 87 -23.16 -5.90 16.95
C ILE A 87 -21.76 -6.51 17.12
N PRO A 88 -21.12 -6.35 18.30
CA PRO A 88 -21.53 -5.52 19.43
C PRO A 88 -21.38 -4.00 19.18
N LYS A 89 -22.06 -3.18 20.01
CA LYS A 89 -22.19 -1.72 19.80
C LYS A 89 -20.86 -0.94 19.71
N HIS A 90 -19.79 -1.42 20.35
CA HIS A 90 -18.48 -0.76 20.29
C HIS A 90 -17.87 -0.72 18.87
N TRP A 91 -18.36 -1.54 17.93
CA TRP A 91 -17.93 -1.46 16.53
C TRP A 91 -18.35 -0.17 15.83
N GLU A 92 -19.33 0.56 16.36
CA GLU A 92 -19.77 1.85 15.79
C GLU A 92 -18.61 2.87 15.74
N GLU A 93 -17.81 2.96 16.80
CA GLU A 93 -16.66 3.88 16.86
C GLU A 93 -15.59 3.53 15.82
N THR A 94 -15.24 2.24 15.72
CA THR A 94 -14.30 1.74 14.71
C THR A 94 -14.81 2.01 13.29
N TYR A 95 -16.13 1.82 13.07
CA TYR A 95 -16.77 2.07 11.79
C TYR A 95 -16.73 3.56 11.41
N TYR A 96 -17.08 4.46 12.33
CA TYR A 96 -17.02 5.90 12.10
C TYR A 96 -15.61 6.36 11.79
N HIS A 97 -14.63 5.90 12.58
CA HIS A 97 -13.22 6.21 12.34
C HIS A 97 -12.76 5.73 10.95
N TRP A 98 -13.23 4.56 10.49
CA TRP A 98 -12.90 4.06 9.16
C TRP A 98 -13.52 4.92 8.05
N ILE A 99 -14.81 5.23 8.13
CA ILE A 99 -15.51 6.05 7.13
C ILE A 99 -14.95 7.48 7.06
N GLU A 100 -14.63 8.09 8.20
CA GLU A 100 -14.05 9.43 8.26
C GLU A 100 -12.70 9.53 7.55
N ASN A 101 -11.89 8.47 7.63
CA ASN A 101 -10.53 8.42 7.08
C ASN A 101 -10.42 7.69 5.73
N VAL A 102 -11.53 7.20 5.17
CA VAL A 102 -11.52 6.46 3.91
C VAL A 102 -11.00 7.34 2.77
N ARG A 103 -10.06 6.79 1.99
CA ARG A 103 -9.57 7.40 0.75
C ARG A 103 -10.45 6.99 -0.42
N ALA A 104 -10.23 7.59 -1.60
CA ALA A 104 -10.88 7.10 -2.81
C ALA A 104 -10.53 5.62 -3.00
N TRP A 105 -11.56 4.82 -3.29
CA TRP A 105 -11.41 3.37 -3.48
C TRP A 105 -11.06 3.09 -4.94
#